data_AF-A0A227NTY7-F1
#
_entry.id   AF-A0A227NTY7-F1
#
_cell.length_a   1.000
_cell.length_b   1.000
_cell.length_c   1.000
_cell.angle_alpha   90.00
_cell.angle_beta   90.00
_cell.angle_gamma   90.00
#
_symmetry.space_group_name_H-M   'P 1'
#
loop_
_entity.id
_entity.type
_entity.pdbx_description
1 polymer ?
#
loop_
_entity_poly.entity_id
_entity_poly.type
_entity_poly.pdbx_seq_one_letter_code
_entity_poly.pdbx_strand_id
1 'polypeptide(L)'
;MKTTIMENQELKSKLEGLVSKTPSKWIEESNKRFEDKEGLRFSQQVAVRILRTLREKKMSQKDLADLLEVTPQTVNKWVKGSENLGLFTIARIQKALGIKIMHICENNNILISSTVNIIEISTQVHTYLNEIEKTIIAEEETKNIPLDVYISEEECVEVEYSYS
;
A
#
# COMPACT_ATOMS: atom_id res chain seq x y z
N MET A 1 -60.38 -2.57 27.48
CA MET A 1 -59.61 -3.21 26.39
C MET A 1 -60.08 -2.83 24.98
N LYS A 2 -61.38 -2.68 24.68
CA LYS A 2 -61.86 -2.25 23.35
C LYS A 2 -61.55 -0.79 22.99
N THR A 3 -61.52 0.13 23.97
CA THR A 3 -61.32 1.57 23.75
C THR A 3 -59.92 1.91 23.21
N THR A 4 -58.87 1.29 23.76
CA THR A 4 -57.46 1.50 23.36
C THR A 4 -57.15 0.97 21.94
N ILE A 5 -57.89 -0.03 21.48
CA ILE A 5 -57.77 -0.56 20.11
C ILE A 5 -58.42 0.41 19.10
N MET A 6 -59.55 1.00 19.47
CA MET A 6 -60.28 1.97 18.64
C MET A 6 -59.50 3.29 18.47
N GLU A 7 -58.89 3.80 19.55
CA GLU A 7 -58.05 5.01 19.51
C GLU A 7 -56.81 4.81 18.63
N ASN A 8 -56.19 3.62 18.66
CA ASN A 8 -55.07 3.28 17.78
C ASN A 8 -55.48 3.18 16.30
N GLN A 9 -56.69 2.69 16.02
CA GLN A 9 -57.21 2.64 14.65
C GLN A 9 -57.51 4.04 14.09
N GLU A 10 -58.07 4.93 14.91
CA GLU A 10 -58.34 6.31 14.51
C GLU A 10 -57.04 7.10 14.27
N LEU A 11 -56.06 6.94 15.14
CA LEU A 11 -54.72 7.53 14.97
C LEU A 11 -54.03 7.02 13.71
N LYS A 12 -54.13 5.71 13.41
CA LYS A 12 -53.58 5.12 12.20
C LYS A 12 -54.22 5.71 10.94
N SER A 13 -55.54 5.86 10.91
CA SER A 13 -56.26 6.45 9.78
C SER A 13 -55.87 7.92 9.54
N LYS A 14 -55.74 8.71 10.61
CA LYS A 14 -55.28 10.10 10.52
C LYS A 14 -53.85 10.19 10.00
N LEU A 15 -52.97 9.29 10.44
CA LEU A 15 -51.58 9.23 9.97
C LEU A 15 -51.50 8.86 8.48
N GLU A 16 -52.25 7.85 8.04
CA GLU A 16 -52.31 7.44 6.63
C GLU A 16 -52.85 8.56 5.72
N GLY A 17 -53.76 9.41 6.20
CA GLY A 17 -54.25 10.58 5.48
C GLY A 17 -53.23 11.72 5.32
N LEU A 18 -52.21 11.78 6.18
CA LEU A 18 -51.13 12.78 6.15
C LEU A 18 -49.91 12.31 5.36
N VAL A 19 -49.78 11.01 5.10
CA VAL A 19 -48.65 10.43 4.36
C VAL A 19 -48.87 10.61 2.85
N SER A 20 -47.87 11.20 2.19
CA SER A 20 -47.80 11.27 0.73
C SER A 20 -47.90 9.87 0.12
N LYS A 21 -48.84 9.67 -0.83
CA LYS A 21 -49.00 8.41 -1.58
C LYS A 21 -47.77 8.07 -2.44
N THR A 22 -46.94 9.06 -2.74
CA THR A 22 -45.68 8.88 -3.47
C THR A 22 -44.54 8.69 -2.46
N PRO A 23 -43.75 7.60 -2.55
CA PRO A 23 -42.57 7.43 -1.71
C PRO A 23 -41.60 8.60 -1.95
N SER A 24 -40.98 9.10 -0.87
CA SER A 24 -40.07 10.24 -0.98
C SER A 24 -38.78 9.82 -1.69
N LYS A 25 -38.31 10.65 -2.63
CA LYS A 25 -36.99 10.50 -3.27
C LYS A 25 -35.84 10.44 -2.25
N TRP A 26 -36.06 10.95 -1.05
CA TRP A 26 -35.11 10.91 0.07
C TRP A 26 -34.68 9.50 0.46
N ILE A 27 -35.59 8.53 0.47
CA ILE A 27 -35.25 7.14 0.83
C ILE A 27 -34.37 6.52 -0.25
N GLU A 28 -34.70 6.76 -1.51
CA GLU A 28 -33.96 6.26 -2.68
C GLU A 28 -32.57 6.92 -2.81
N GLU A 29 -32.49 8.24 -2.61
CA GLU A 29 -31.23 8.99 -2.56
C GLU A 29 -30.37 8.62 -1.34
N SER A 30 -30.99 8.27 -0.21
CA SER A 30 -30.29 7.78 0.98
C SER A 30 -29.66 6.42 0.71
N ASN A 31 -30.41 5.46 0.18
CA ASN A 31 -29.92 4.11 -0.11
C ASN A 31 -28.76 4.11 -1.12
N LYS A 32 -28.85 4.95 -2.16
CA LYS A 32 -27.76 5.13 -3.14
C LYS A 32 -26.46 5.65 -2.51
N ARG A 33 -26.52 6.43 -1.42
CA ARG A 33 -25.32 6.89 -0.67
C ARG A 33 -24.67 5.78 0.15
N PHE A 34 -25.44 4.75 0.53
CA PHE A 34 -24.93 3.62 1.30
C PHE A 34 -24.31 2.53 0.42
N GLU A 35 -24.79 2.37 -0.81
CA GLU A 35 -24.37 1.30 -1.73
C GLU A 35 -22.99 1.53 -2.35
N ASP A 36 -22.62 2.76 -2.73
CA ASP A 36 -21.37 3.07 -3.46
C ASP A 36 -20.35 3.90 -2.64
N LYS A 37 -20.17 3.57 -1.36
CA LYS A 37 -19.25 4.31 -0.47
C LYS A 37 -17.82 4.42 -1.03
N GLU A 38 -17.31 3.35 -1.65
CA GLU A 38 -15.96 3.36 -2.22
C GLU A 38 -15.85 4.25 -3.46
N GLY A 39 -16.81 4.16 -4.39
CA GLY A 39 -16.87 5.02 -5.57
C GLY A 39 -17.00 6.51 -5.20
N LEU A 40 -17.79 6.81 -4.15
CA LEU A 40 -17.92 8.17 -3.62
C LEU A 40 -16.60 8.67 -3.01
N ARG A 41 -15.93 7.85 -2.20
CA ARG A 41 -14.60 8.19 -1.64
C ARG A 41 -13.58 8.44 -2.75
N PHE A 42 -13.61 7.65 -3.81
CA PHE A 42 -12.73 7.83 -4.95
C PHE A 42 -13.03 9.17 -5.66
N SER A 43 -14.31 9.46 -5.92
CA SER A 43 -14.75 10.71 -6.55
C SER A 43 -14.32 11.95 -5.74
N GLN A 44 -14.42 11.89 -4.41
CA GLN A 44 -13.95 12.94 -3.51
C GLN A 44 -12.43 13.11 -3.55
N GLN A 45 -11.66 12.02 -3.59
CA GLN A 45 -10.20 12.09 -3.71
C GLN A 45 -9.78 12.76 -5.03
N VAL A 46 -10.44 12.39 -6.14
CA VAL A 46 -10.24 13.04 -7.44
C VAL A 46 -10.55 14.53 -7.36
N ALA A 47 -11.68 14.91 -6.77
CA ALA A 47 -12.09 16.30 -6.60
C ALA A 47 -11.05 17.12 -5.82
N VAL A 48 -10.59 16.61 -4.68
CA VAL A 48 -9.55 17.25 -3.85
C VAL A 48 -8.25 17.40 -4.65
N ARG A 49 -7.85 16.37 -5.41
CA ARG A 49 -6.64 16.41 -6.23
C ARG A 49 -6.73 17.49 -7.31
N ILE A 50 -7.86 17.61 -7.99
CA ILE A 50 -8.12 18.66 -8.98
C ILE A 50 -8.03 20.03 -8.33
N LEU A 51 -8.78 20.28 -7.25
CA LEU A 51 -8.80 21.57 -6.57
C LEU A 51 -7.43 22.00 -6.07
N ARG A 52 -6.64 21.07 -5.53
CA ARG A 52 -5.27 21.36 -5.08
C ARG A 52 -4.39 21.77 -6.25
N THR A 53 -4.46 21.04 -7.37
CA THR A 53 -3.69 21.36 -8.58
C THR A 53 -4.08 22.69 -9.20
N LEU A 54 -5.38 23.02 -9.23
CA LEU A 54 -5.82 24.34 -9.68
C LEU A 54 -5.22 25.45 -8.83
N ARG A 55 -5.21 25.29 -7.50
CA ARG A 55 -4.58 26.25 -6.58
C ARG A 55 -3.07 26.36 -6.81
N GLU A 56 -2.37 25.23 -6.94
CA GLU A 56 -0.92 25.16 -7.22
C GLU A 56 -0.57 25.90 -8.51
N LYS A 57 -1.41 25.78 -9.55
CA LYS A 57 -1.21 26.41 -10.86
C LYS A 57 -1.82 27.81 -10.99
N LYS A 58 -2.43 28.35 -9.93
CA LYS A 58 -3.19 29.61 -9.94
C LYS A 58 -4.28 29.66 -11.04
N MET A 59 -4.88 28.52 -11.33
CA MET A 59 -5.98 28.38 -12.29
C MET A 59 -7.33 28.38 -11.57
N SER A 60 -8.33 28.99 -12.17
CA SER A 60 -9.72 28.88 -11.74
C SER A 60 -10.39 27.62 -12.30
N GLN A 61 -11.57 27.27 -11.76
CA GLN A 61 -12.39 26.19 -12.33
C GLN A 61 -12.90 26.54 -13.73
N LYS A 62 -13.08 27.84 -14.02
CA LYS A 62 -13.45 28.33 -15.35
C LYS A 62 -12.32 28.08 -16.34
N ASP A 63 -11.08 28.36 -15.97
CA ASP A 63 -9.92 28.12 -16.85
C ASP A 63 -9.77 26.63 -17.18
N LEU A 64 -10.05 25.74 -16.22
CA LEU A 64 -10.10 24.30 -16.49
C LEU A 64 -11.25 23.91 -17.42
N ALA A 65 -12.41 24.56 -17.28
CA ALA A 65 -13.55 24.32 -18.15
C ALA A 65 -13.24 24.73 -19.60
N ASP A 66 -12.65 25.91 -19.78
CA ASP A 66 -12.22 26.44 -21.06
C ASP A 66 -11.13 25.55 -21.69
N LEU A 67 -10.16 25.09 -20.90
CA LEU A 67 -9.09 24.18 -21.34
C LEU A 67 -9.59 22.81 -21.80
N LEU A 68 -10.70 22.33 -21.23
CA LEU A 68 -11.31 21.05 -21.55
C LEU A 68 -12.48 21.16 -22.52
N GLU A 69 -12.81 22.37 -22.99
CA GLU A 69 -13.98 22.65 -23.85
C GLU A 69 -15.29 22.10 -23.25
N VAL A 70 -15.47 22.31 -21.94
CA VAL A 70 -16.68 21.92 -21.19
C VAL A 70 -17.29 23.11 -20.48
N THR A 71 -18.52 22.97 -20.01
CA THR A 71 -19.17 24.03 -19.24
C THR A 71 -18.60 24.13 -17.82
N PRO A 72 -18.49 25.33 -17.22
CA PRO A 72 -18.07 25.51 -15.83
C PRO A 72 -18.94 24.72 -14.83
N GLN A 73 -20.22 24.52 -15.14
CA GLN A 73 -21.16 23.71 -14.36
C GLN A 73 -20.70 22.25 -14.29
N THR A 74 -20.14 21.73 -15.38
CA THR A 74 -19.60 20.37 -15.44
C THR A 74 -18.37 20.25 -14.53
N VAL A 75 -17.45 21.21 -14.59
CA VAL A 75 -16.29 21.24 -13.68
C VAL A 75 -16.72 21.37 -12.22
N ASN A 76 -17.72 22.19 -11.92
CA ASN A 76 -18.26 22.36 -10.57
C ASN A 76 -18.82 21.03 -10.02
N LYS A 77 -19.50 20.24 -10.85
CA LYS A 77 -19.97 18.89 -10.47
C LYS A 77 -18.81 17.96 -10.13
N TRP A 78 -17.74 17.97 -10.94
CA TRP A 78 -16.56 17.13 -10.71
C TRP A 78 -15.87 17.46 -9.39
N VAL A 79 -15.68 18.75 -9.09
CA VAL A 79 -14.98 19.18 -7.86
C VAL A 79 -15.85 19.12 -6.61
N LYS A 80 -17.16 18.91 -6.73
CA LYS A 80 -18.03 18.55 -5.59
C LYS A 80 -17.81 17.12 -5.12
N GLY A 81 -17.26 16.24 -5.97
CA GLY A 81 -16.97 14.85 -5.61
C GLY A 81 -18.22 14.00 -5.31
N SER A 82 -19.40 14.44 -5.74
CA SER A 82 -20.69 13.76 -5.52
C SER A 82 -21.15 12.91 -6.71
N GLU A 83 -20.45 13.00 -7.84
CA GLU A 83 -20.74 12.26 -9.07
C GLU A 83 -19.58 11.30 -9.38
N ASN A 84 -19.90 10.13 -9.93
CA ASN A 84 -18.90 9.18 -10.43
C ASN A 84 -18.32 9.71 -11.75
N LEU A 85 -17.05 10.11 -11.74
CA LEU A 85 -16.34 10.51 -12.96
C LEU A 85 -15.90 9.29 -13.76
N GLY A 86 -16.33 9.22 -15.03
CA GLY A 86 -15.85 8.19 -15.94
C GLY A 86 -14.32 8.23 -16.15
N LEU A 87 -13.71 7.07 -16.39
CA LEU A 87 -12.26 6.92 -16.54
C LEU A 87 -11.68 7.82 -17.65
N PHE A 88 -12.38 7.95 -18.79
CA PHE A 88 -11.98 8.83 -19.89
C PHE A 88 -11.97 10.31 -19.48
N THR A 89 -12.92 10.74 -18.66
CA THR A 89 -12.97 12.12 -18.14
C THR A 89 -11.77 12.38 -17.23
N ILE A 90 -11.45 11.43 -16.34
CA ILE A 90 -10.26 11.54 -15.49
C ILE A 90 -8.98 11.57 -16.33
N ALA A 91 -8.88 10.76 -17.38
CA ALA A 91 -7.75 10.78 -18.31
C ALA A 91 -7.59 12.14 -19.01
N ARG A 92 -8.69 12.75 -19.47
CA ARG A 92 -8.67 14.09 -20.07
C ARG A 92 -8.21 15.15 -19.08
N ILE A 93 -8.72 15.12 -17.84
CA ILE A 93 -8.32 16.06 -16.78
C ILE A 93 -6.83 15.90 -16.44
N GLN A 94 -6.34 14.67 -16.30
CA GLN A 94 -4.92 14.37 -16.07
C GLN A 94 -4.03 14.99 -17.16
N LYS A 95 -4.41 14.80 -18.43
CA LYS A 95 -3.69 15.36 -19.57
C LYS A 95 -3.70 16.90 -19.56
N ALA A 96 -4.88 17.50 -19.35
CA ALA A 96 -5.04 18.96 -19.35
C ALA A 96 -4.24 19.63 -18.22
N LEU A 97 -4.25 19.03 -17.03
CA LEU A 97 -3.55 19.57 -15.86
C LEU A 97 -2.09 19.11 -15.76
N GLY A 98 -1.66 18.14 -16.56
CA GLY A 98 -0.32 17.53 -16.45
C GLY A 98 -0.10 16.86 -15.09
N ILE A 99 -1.10 16.14 -14.58
CA ILE A 99 -1.05 15.45 -13.29
C ILE A 99 -1.42 13.98 -13.43
N LYS A 100 -0.99 13.18 -12.45
CA LYS A 100 -1.44 11.80 -12.27
C LYS A 100 -2.46 11.75 -11.13
N ILE A 101 -3.62 11.18 -11.41
CA ILE A 101 -4.74 10.95 -10.51
C ILE A 101 -4.93 9.44 -10.30
N MET A 102 -4.84 8.65 -11.36
CA MET A 102 -4.94 7.19 -11.30
C MET A 102 -3.64 6.52 -11.72
N HIS A 103 -3.38 5.36 -11.12
CA HIS A 103 -2.30 4.47 -11.51
C HIS A 103 -2.84 3.06 -11.68
N ILE A 104 -2.42 2.39 -12.75
CA ILE A 104 -2.61 0.94 -12.90
C ILE A 104 -1.34 0.33 -12.31
N CYS A 105 -1.49 -0.37 -11.20
CA CYS A 105 -0.39 -1.16 -10.65
C CYS A 105 -0.37 -2.49 -11.38
N GLU A 106 0.72 -2.78 -12.08
CA GLU A 106 1.00 -4.15 -12.51
C GLU A 106 1.44 -4.94 -11.28
N ASN A 107 0.70 -5.98 -10.92
CA ASN A 107 1.06 -6.89 -9.83
C ASN A 107 2.18 -7.84 -10.30
N ASN A 108 3.31 -7.28 -10.69
CA ASN A 108 4.53 -8.04 -10.91
C ASN A 108 5.26 -8.05 -9.56
N ASN A 109 5.00 -9.02 -8.66
CA ASN A 109 5.96 -9.53 -7.66
C ASN A 109 5.31 -10.34 -6.52
N ILE A 110 5.58 -11.65 -6.47
CA ILE A 110 5.78 -12.39 -5.20
C ILE A 110 6.99 -13.36 -5.28
N LEU A 111 7.39 -13.86 -6.46
CA LEU A 111 8.41 -14.92 -6.56
C LEU A 111 9.88 -14.45 -6.60
N ILE A 112 10.17 -13.19 -6.96
CA ILE A 112 11.56 -12.75 -7.20
C ILE A 112 12.28 -12.43 -5.86
N SER A 113 11.61 -11.80 -4.89
CA SER A 113 12.26 -11.46 -3.61
C SER A 113 12.50 -12.67 -2.69
N SER A 114 11.66 -13.70 -2.78
CA SER A 114 11.80 -14.92 -1.98
C SER A 114 12.88 -15.84 -2.54
N THR A 115 13.05 -15.92 -3.87
CA THR A 115 14.08 -16.75 -4.50
C THR A 115 15.49 -16.19 -4.37
N VAL A 116 15.67 -14.86 -4.42
CA VAL A 116 16.98 -14.21 -4.21
C VAL A 116 17.51 -14.48 -2.80
N ASN A 117 16.67 -14.36 -1.75
CA ASN A 117 17.06 -14.69 -0.38
C ASN A 117 17.44 -16.17 -0.21
N ILE A 118 16.73 -17.09 -0.88
CA ILE A 118 17.04 -18.53 -0.80
C ILE A 118 18.42 -18.82 -1.43
N ILE A 119 18.73 -18.22 -2.59
CA ILE A 119 20.01 -18.42 -3.26
C ILE A 119 21.15 -17.86 -2.42
N GLU A 120 20.99 -16.66 -1.85
CA GLU A 120 21.99 -16.02 -0.98
C GLU A 120 22.29 -16.87 0.26
N ILE A 121 21.23 -17.33 0.95
CA ILE A 121 21.37 -18.23 2.10
C ILE A 121 22.05 -19.54 1.70
N SER A 122 21.65 -20.16 0.58
CA SER A 122 22.24 -21.43 0.13
C SER A 122 23.73 -21.30 -0.19
N THR A 123 24.12 -20.17 -0.78
CA THR A 123 25.52 -19.89 -1.14
C THR A 123 26.36 -19.69 0.11
N GLN A 124 25.83 -18.96 1.09
CA GLN A 124 26.51 -18.73 2.36
C GLN A 124 26.66 -20.01 3.18
N VAL A 125 25.63 -20.84 3.27
CA VAL A 125 25.70 -22.17 3.89
C VAL A 125 26.74 -23.05 3.19
N HIS A 126 26.75 -23.08 1.85
CA HIS A 126 27.72 -23.87 1.10
C HIS A 126 29.17 -23.40 1.33
N THR A 127 29.38 -22.08 1.44
CA THR A 127 30.70 -21.50 1.70
C THR A 127 31.21 -21.91 3.08
N TYR A 128 30.37 -21.82 4.12
CA TYR A 128 30.72 -22.25 5.46
C TYR A 128 31.03 -23.76 5.54
N LEU A 129 30.26 -24.61 4.86
CA LEU A 129 30.54 -26.06 4.84
C LEU A 129 31.89 -26.37 4.19
N ASN A 130 32.22 -25.72 3.08
CA ASN A 130 33.51 -25.89 2.43
C ASN A 130 34.68 -25.42 3.30
N GLU A 131 34.50 -24.37 4.12
CA GLU A 131 35.51 -23.92 5.07
C GLU A 131 35.73 -24.96 6.19
N ILE A 132 34.64 -25.53 6.72
CA ILE A 132 34.71 -26.58 7.74
C ILE A 132 35.42 -27.83 7.19
N GLU A 133 35.06 -28.29 5.99
CA GLU A 133 35.72 -29.45 5.36
C GLU A 133 37.23 -29.24 5.20
N LYS A 134 37.66 -28.05 4.79
CA LYS A 134 39.10 -27.70 4.69
C LYS A 134 39.80 -27.79 6.04
N THR A 135 39.15 -27.36 7.13
CA THR A 135 39.74 -27.43 8.47
C THR A 135 39.85 -28.86 9.00
N ILE A 136 38.87 -29.72 8.70
CA ILE A 136 38.90 -31.13 9.12
C ILE A 136 40.05 -31.88 8.41
N ILE A 137 40.23 -31.64 7.10
CA ILE A 137 41.33 -32.25 6.33
C ILE A 137 42.70 -31.81 6.87
N ALA A 138 42.86 -30.53 7.22
CA ALA A 138 44.11 -30.03 7.81
C ALA A 138 44.42 -30.64 9.19
N GLU A 139 43.40 -30.95 10.00
CA GLU A 139 43.56 -31.63 11.29
C GLU A 139 43.93 -33.12 11.14
N GLU A 140 43.49 -33.80 10.09
CA GLU A 140 43.90 -35.18 9.79
C GLU A 140 45.35 -35.26 9.30
N GLU A 141 45.78 -34.30 8.47
CA GLU A 141 47.16 -34.21 7.99
C GLU A 141 48.16 -33.90 9.13
N THR A 142 47.77 -33.07 10.11
CA THR A 142 48.63 -32.73 11.26
C THR A 142 48.71 -33.81 12.34
N LYS A 143 47.76 -34.76 12.39
CA LYS A 143 47.83 -35.92 13.31
C LYS A 143 48.82 -37.01 12.85
N ASN A 144 49.21 -37.04 11.57
CA ASN A 144 50.12 -38.04 11.00
C ASN A 144 51.58 -37.56 10.90
N ILE A 145 52.08 -36.78 11.87
CA ILE A 145 53.50 -36.38 11.90
C ILE A 145 54.34 -37.53 12.49
N PRO A 146 55.31 -38.11 11.76
CA PRO A 146 56.20 -39.14 12.30
C PRO A 146 57.10 -38.59 13.41
N LEU A 147 57.19 -39.32 14.52
CA LEU A 147 57.86 -38.93 15.76
C LEU A 147 59.40 -39.01 15.72
N ASP A 148 60.01 -39.32 14.57
CA ASP A 148 61.45 -39.57 14.44
C ASP A 148 62.30 -38.32 14.15
N VAL A 149 61.69 -37.14 14.01
CA VAL A 149 62.40 -35.92 13.58
C VAL A 149 63.02 -35.11 14.75
N TYR A 150 62.69 -35.41 16.02
CA TYR A 150 63.06 -34.54 17.15
C TYR A 150 63.78 -35.25 18.30
N ILE A 151 64.90 -35.95 18.05
CA ILE A 151 65.97 -36.07 19.07
C ILE A 151 67.34 -36.04 18.37
N SER A 152 68.05 -34.92 18.49
CA SER A 152 69.51 -34.92 18.66
C SER A 152 69.89 -33.74 19.56
N GLU A 153 70.66 -34.09 20.59
CA GLU A 153 70.94 -33.36 21.83
C GLU A 153 71.97 -32.22 21.64
N GLU A 154 71.97 -31.32 22.65
CA GLU A 154 73.01 -30.32 22.99
C GLU A 154 73.00 -29.01 22.17
N GLU A 155 72.95 -27.81 22.76
CA GLU A 155 73.78 -27.33 23.86
C GLU A 155 73.07 -26.18 24.62
N CYS A 156 72.88 -26.30 25.94
CA CYS A 156 72.35 -25.23 26.79
C CYS A 156 73.51 -24.39 27.35
N VAL A 157 73.59 -23.10 26.99
CA VAL A 157 74.51 -22.15 27.64
C VAL A 157 73.73 -21.36 28.69
N GLU A 158 74.08 -21.53 29.96
CA GLU A 158 73.61 -20.70 31.07
C GLU A 158 74.25 -19.31 31.04
N VAL A 159 73.47 -18.27 31.30
CA VAL A 159 74.00 -16.92 31.54
C VAL A 159 73.37 -16.35 32.81
N GLU A 160 74.20 -16.11 33.83
CA GLU A 160 73.85 -15.42 35.07
C GLU A 160 73.67 -13.91 34.85
N TYR A 161 72.69 -13.30 35.53
CA TYR A 161 72.53 -11.85 35.57
C TYR A 161 72.65 -11.32 37.00
N SER A 162 73.61 -10.41 37.22
CA SER A 162 73.71 -9.58 38.42
C SER A 162 72.81 -8.34 38.28
N TYR A 163 71.87 -8.15 39.19
CA TYR A 163 71.09 -6.92 39.31
C TYR A 163 71.90 -5.82 40.01
N SER A 164 71.92 -4.61 39.44
CA SER A 164 72.22 -3.36 40.14
C SER A 164 70.93 -2.64 40.50
#